data_AF-A0A852D9D0-F1
#
_entry.id   AF-A0A852D9D0-F1
#
_cell.length_a   1.000
_cell.length_b   1.000
_cell.length_c   1.000
_cell.angle_alpha   90.00
_cell.angle_beta   90.00
_cell.angle_gamma   90.00
#
_symmetry.space_group_name_H-M   'P 1'
#
loop_
_entity.id
_entity.type
_entity.pdbx_description
1 polymer ?
#
loop_
_entity_poly.entity_id
_entity_poly.type
_entity_poly.pdbx_seq_one_letter_code
_entity_poly.pdbx_strand_id
1 'polypeptide(L)'
;MEGIVTMYQDFMKKADPRIADYPLMQSPFLVMGILLGYVYFVLSLGPRLMANRKPLNLKKFMVLYNFFLVGLSLYIVYEFLMAGWLTGYTWRCDPVDFSQDPKALRMVSVAWLFVFSKFIELTDTVIFVLRKKNEQVTFLHLFHHSVLPWSWWWGAKFGPGKM
;
A
#
# COMPACT_ATOMS: atom_id res chain seq x y z
N MET A 1 -3.81 -18.85 -24.86
CA MET A 1 -4.18 -18.59 -23.45
C MET A 1 -3.25 -19.31 -22.49
N GLU A 2 -3.00 -20.61 -22.70
CA GLU A 2 -2.18 -21.46 -21.82
C GLU A 2 -0.76 -20.91 -21.59
N GLY A 3 -0.05 -20.47 -22.63
CA GLY A 3 1.31 -19.92 -22.47
C GLY A 3 1.41 -18.68 -21.57
N ILE A 4 0.39 -17.80 -21.57
CA ILE A 4 0.36 -16.62 -20.70
C ILE A 4 0.11 -17.02 -19.25
N VAL A 5 -0.78 -17.99 -19.02
CA VAL A 5 -1.06 -18.53 -17.69
C VAL A 5 0.17 -19.22 -17.12
N THR A 6 0.87 -20.03 -17.92
CA THR A 6 2.11 -20.70 -17.50
C THR A 6 3.20 -19.68 -17.17
N MET A 7 3.41 -18.67 -18.01
CA MET A 7 4.37 -17.60 -17.75
C MET A 7 4.06 -16.85 -16.45
N TYR A 8 2.79 -16.53 -16.20
CA TYR A 8 2.36 -15.92 -14.94
C TYR A 8 2.64 -16.82 -13.74
N GLN A 9 2.30 -18.11 -13.83
CA GLN A 9 2.55 -19.05 -12.74
C GLN A 9 4.05 -19.20 -12.46
N ASP A 10 4.88 -19.29 -13.50
CA ASP A 10 6.33 -19.41 -13.36
C ASP A 10 6.96 -18.16 -12.75
N PHE A 11 6.41 -16.98 -13.06
CA PHE A 11 6.82 -15.75 -12.41
C PHE A 11 6.41 -15.73 -10.92
N MET A 12 5.15 -16.08 -10.62
CA MET A 12 4.64 -16.09 -9.26
C MET A 12 5.28 -17.16 -8.36
N LYS A 13 5.86 -18.23 -8.92
CA LYS A 13 6.67 -19.20 -8.15
C LYS A 13 7.92 -18.58 -7.50
N LYS A 14 8.41 -17.45 -8.02
CA LYS A 14 9.55 -16.72 -7.44
C LYS A 14 9.15 -15.78 -6.30
N ALA A 15 7.86 -15.66 -6.02
CA ALA A 15 7.38 -14.84 -4.92
C ALA A 15 7.74 -15.46 -3.56
N ASP A 16 7.86 -14.62 -2.55
CA ASP A 16 8.09 -15.04 -1.19
C ASP A 16 6.85 -15.79 -0.64
N PRO A 17 6.97 -17.07 -0.23
CA PRO A 17 5.85 -17.81 0.32
C PRO A 17 5.37 -17.26 1.67
N ARG A 18 6.25 -16.58 2.43
CA ARG A 18 5.96 -16.08 3.79
C ARG A 18 4.88 -15.00 3.80
N ILE A 19 4.70 -14.30 2.69
CA ILE A 19 3.71 -13.21 2.54
C ILE A 19 2.45 -13.66 1.78
N ALA A 20 2.34 -14.92 1.37
CA ALA A 20 1.27 -15.38 0.48
C ALA A 20 -0.13 -15.29 1.11
N ASP A 21 -0.24 -15.59 2.40
CA ASP A 21 -1.52 -15.62 3.13
C ASP A 21 -1.96 -14.24 3.63
N TYR A 22 -1.11 -13.23 3.48
CA TYR A 22 -1.41 -11.89 3.95
C TYR A 22 -2.52 -11.24 3.09
N PRO A 23 -3.41 -10.43 3.68
CA PRO A 23 -4.44 -9.73 2.93
C PRO A 23 -3.85 -8.91 1.77
N LEU A 24 -4.52 -8.97 0.61
CA LEU A 24 -4.13 -8.31 -0.65
C LEU A 24 -2.88 -8.89 -1.34
N MET A 25 -2.21 -9.91 -0.79
CA MET A 25 -0.97 -10.47 -1.36
C MET A 25 -1.18 -11.72 -2.21
N GLN A 26 -2.42 -12.21 -2.34
CA GLN A 26 -2.76 -13.43 -3.09
C GLN A 26 -2.62 -13.24 -4.60
N SER A 27 -3.01 -12.06 -5.10
CA SER A 27 -3.06 -11.80 -6.54
C SER A 27 -2.87 -10.31 -6.86
N PRO A 28 -2.04 -9.97 -7.86
CA PRO A 28 -1.87 -8.59 -8.31
C PRO A 28 -3.15 -8.04 -8.95
N PHE A 29 -4.02 -8.90 -9.46
CA PHE A 29 -5.26 -8.48 -10.14
C PHE A 29 -6.26 -7.84 -9.17
N LEU A 30 -6.31 -8.29 -7.92
CA LEU A 30 -7.15 -7.69 -6.89
C LEU A 30 -6.71 -6.24 -6.62
N VAL A 31 -5.40 -6.05 -6.44
CA VAL A 31 -4.82 -4.72 -6.24
C VAL A 31 -5.07 -3.82 -7.45
N MET A 32 -4.85 -4.33 -8.66
CA MET A 32 -5.13 -3.58 -9.88
C MET A 32 -6.60 -3.15 -9.96
N GLY A 33 -7.55 -4.04 -9.62
CA GLY A 33 -8.97 -3.73 -9.57
C GLY A 33 -9.30 -2.62 -8.56
N ILE A 34 -8.71 -2.68 -7.37
CA ILE A 34 -8.86 -1.63 -6.34
C ILE A 34 -8.34 -0.29 -6.86
N LEU A 35 -7.15 -0.25 -7.46
CA LEU A 35 -6.54 1.00 -7.94
C LEU A 35 -7.27 1.59 -9.15
N LEU A 36 -7.73 0.76 -10.08
CA LEU A 36 -8.55 1.22 -11.20
C LEU A 36 -9.90 1.75 -10.72
N GLY A 37 -10.56 1.03 -9.80
CA GLY A 37 -11.80 1.47 -9.16
C GLY A 37 -11.62 2.78 -8.41
N TYR A 38 -10.51 2.93 -7.70
CA TYR A 38 -10.10 4.14 -7.00
C TYR A 38 -9.93 5.34 -7.96
N VAL A 39 -9.13 5.19 -9.02
CA VAL A 39 -8.91 6.26 -10.01
C VAL A 39 -10.23 6.64 -10.69
N TYR A 40 -11.04 5.64 -11.07
CA TYR A 40 -12.37 5.87 -11.64
C TYR A 40 -13.29 6.62 -10.68
N PHE A 41 -13.26 6.26 -9.39
CA PHE A 41 -14.04 6.94 -8.36
C PHE A 41 -13.62 8.39 -8.21
N VAL A 42 -12.32 8.66 -8.06
CA VAL A 42 -11.80 10.00 -7.80
C VAL A 42 -12.01 10.93 -8.99
N LEU A 43 -11.79 10.46 -10.22
CA LEU A 43 -11.87 11.30 -11.42
C LEU A 43 -13.28 11.43 -12.01
N SER A 44 -14.14 10.43 -11.82
CA SER A 44 -15.43 10.37 -12.53
C SER A 44 -16.62 10.19 -11.60
N LEU A 45 -16.73 9.04 -10.94
CA LEU A 45 -17.95 8.69 -10.20
C LEU A 45 -18.19 9.60 -8.99
N GLY A 46 -17.18 9.81 -8.15
CA GLY A 46 -17.28 10.62 -6.95
C GLY A 46 -17.67 12.08 -7.22
N PRO A 47 -16.99 12.80 -8.13
CA PRO A 47 -17.39 14.14 -8.53
C PRO A 47 -18.82 14.22 -9.10
N ARG A 48 -19.25 13.23 -9.89
CA ARG A 48 -20.62 13.15 -10.42
C ARG A 48 -21.66 12.96 -9.32
N LEU A 49 -21.40 12.06 -8.36
CA LEU A 49 -22.29 11.84 -7.21
C LEU A 49 -22.39 13.06 -6.30
N MET A 50 -21.30 13.83 -6.18
CA MET A 50 -21.24 15.03 -5.34
C MET A 50 -21.68 16.31 -6.06
N ALA A 51 -21.94 16.28 -7.38
CA ALA A 51 -22.30 17.45 -8.18
C ALA A 51 -23.50 18.20 -7.57
N ASN A 52 -24.58 17.46 -7.28
CA ASN A 52 -25.83 17.99 -6.72
C ASN A 52 -25.93 17.87 -5.20
N ARG A 53 -24.82 17.56 -4.51
CA ARG A 53 -24.76 17.43 -3.04
C ARG A 53 -23.92 18.54 -2.43
N LYS A 54 -24.25 18.91 -1.19
CA LYS A 54 -23.42 19.79 -0.35
C LYS A 54 -22.17 19.03 0.11
N PRO A 55 -21.03 19.71 0.30
CA PRO A 55 -19.81 19.06 0.80
C PRO A 55 -20.05 18.48 2.20
N LEU A 56 -19.57 17.25 2.42
CA LEU A 56 -19.75 16.58 3.72
C LEU A 56 -18.83 17.19 4.78
N ASN A 57 -19.35 17.37 6.00
CA ASN A 57 -18.54 17.81 7.14
C ASN A 57 -17.84 16.61 7.79
N LEU A 58 -16.66 16.27 7.29
CA LEU A 58 -15.85 15.15 7.78
C LEU A 58 -14.77 15.59 8.78
N LYS A 59 -14.88 16.76 9.43
CA LYS A 59 -13.81 17.31 10.29
C LYS A 59 -13.40 16.35 11.41
N LYS A 60 -14.35 15.82 12.17
CA LYS A 60 -14.06 14.88 13.27
C LYS A 60 -13.43 13.58 12.76
N PHE A 61 -13.95 13.07 11.65
CA PHE A 61 -13.42 11.87 11.00
C PHE A 61 -11.96 12.07 10.57
N MET A 62 -11.64 13.17 9.87
CA MET A 62 -10.27 13.50 9.45
C MET A 62 -9.30 13.63 10.62
N VAL A 63 -9.74 14.23 11.74
CA VAL A 63 -8.89 14.35 12.94
C VAL A 63 -8.54 12.95 13.45
N LEU A 64 -9.53 12.10 13.68
CA LEU A 64 -9.30 10.72 14.16
C LEU A 64 -8.45 9.91 13.17
N TYR A 65 -8.76 10.02 11.88
CA TYR A 65 -8.05 9.36 10.81
C TYR A 65 -6.58 9.79 10.72
N ASN A 66 -6.29 11.09 10.79
CA ASN A 66 -4.91 11.59 10.76
C ASN A 66 -4.13 11.15 12.02
N PHE A 67 -4.75 11.17 13.20
CA PHE A 67 -4.12 10.64 14.42
C PHE A 67 -3.81 9.14 14.30
N PHE A 68 -4.74 8.37 13.72
CA PHE A 68 -4.52 6.96 13.43
C PHE A 68 -3.33 6.76 12.47
N LEU A 69 -3.27 7.52 11.36
CA LEU A 69 -2.17 7.43 10.41
C LEU A 69 -0.81 7.80 11.02
N VAL A 70 -0.77 8.81 11.89
CA VAL A 70 0.46 9.15 12.64
C VAL A 70 0.87 7.99 13.52
N GLY A 71 -0.06 7.42 14.30
CA GLY A 71 0.23 6.26 15.15
C GLY A 71 0.71 5.04 14.36
N LEU A 72 0.04 4.73 13.24
CA LEU A 72 0.43 3.66 12.32
C LEU A 72 1.82 3.89 11.74
N SER A 73 2.14 5.13 11.34
CA SER A 73 3.44 5.48 10.79
C SER A 73 4.56 5.34 11.83
N LEU A 74 4.33 5.80 13.06
CA LEU A 74 5.28 5.63 14.16
C LEU A 74 5.53 4.15 14.47
N TYR A 75 4.47 3.33 14.48
CA TYR A 75 4.59 1.90 14.67
C TYR A 75 5.40 1.23 13.55
N ILE A 76 5.09 1.55 12.28
CA ILE A 76 5.82 1.01 11.13
C ILE A 76 7.31 1.40 11.19
N VAL A 77 7.63 2.65 11.51
CA VAL A 77 9.02 3.11 11.66
C VAL A 77 9.72 2.32 12.77
N TYR A 78 9.10 2.20 13.94
CA TYR A 78 9.64 1.40 15.04
C TYR A 78 9.90 -0.06 14.63
N GLU A 79 8.94 -0.70 13.96
CA GLU A 79 9.06 -2.08 13.51
C GLU A 79 10.18 -2.24 12.48
N PHE A 80 10.32 -1.34 11.49
CA PHE A 80 11.44 -1.38 10.56
C PHE A 80 12.79 -1.22 11.27
N LEU A 81 12.88 -0.28 12.21
CA LEU A 81 14.09 -0.06 13.00
C LEU A 81 14.52 -1.33 13.75
N MET A 82 13.56 -1.98 14.42
CA MET A 82 13.83 -3.19 15.20
C MET A 82 14.02 -4.45 14.34
N ALA A 83 13.38 -4.53 13.17
CA ALA A 83 13.50 -5.65 12.25
C ALA A 83 14.86 -5.72 11.53
N GLY A 84 15.65 -4.65 11.51
CA GLY A 84 16.98 -4.70 10.88
C GLY A 84 17.84 -3.47 11.05
N TRP A 85 17.28 -2.28 10.83
CA TRP A 85 18.06 -1.04 10.68
C TRP A 85 18.85 -0.64 11.93
N LEU A 86 18.38 -0.95 13.14
CA LEU A 86 19.11 -0.71 14.39
C LEU A 86 19.72 -1.99 15.00
N THR A 87 19.37 -3.16 14.49
CA THR A 87 19.65 -4.44 15.16
C THR A 87 20.55 -5.36 14.34
N GLY A 88 21.07 -4.93 13.18
CA GLY A 88 22.07 -5.72 12.45
C GLY A 88 22.36 -5.31 11.01
N TYR A 89 21.60 -4.39 10.39
CA TYR A 89 21.92 -3.93 9.04
C TYR A 89 23.16 -3.02 9.02
N THR A 90 23.98 -3.19 7.99
CA THR A 90 25.25 -2.47 7.81
C THR A 90 25.07 -1.10 7.15
N TRP A 91 23.84 -0.72 6.80
CA TRP A 91 23.50 0.50 6.07
C TRP A 91 24.10 0.57 4.65
N ARG A 92 24.58 -0.57 4.13
CA ARG A 92 25.11 -0.72 2.76
C ARG A 92 24.23 -1.68 1.94
N CYS A 93 24.81 -2.70 1.32
CA CYS A 93 24.09 -3.82 0.72
C CYS A 93 23.84 -4.86 1.82
N ASP A 94 22.58 -5.00 2.23
CA ASP A 94 22.14 -6.04 3.14
C ASP A 94 21.11 -6.86 2.35
N PRO A 95 21.40 -8.09 1.94
CA PRO A 95 20.49 -8.87 1.11
C PRO A 95 19.22 -9.24 1.86
N VAL A 96 18.15 -9.50 1.12
CA VAL A 96 16.90 -10.00 1.71
C VAL A 96 17.14 -11.35 2.38
N ASP A 97 16.80 -11.44 3.66
CA ASP A 97 16.80 -12.70 4.39
C ASP A 97 15.50 -13.45 4.13
N PHE A 98 15.58 -14.58 3.42
CA PHE A 98 14.47 -15.47 3.12
C PHE A 98 14.25 -16.58 4.16
N SER A 99 14.99 -16.56 5.28
CA SER A 99 14.85 -17.53 6.36
C SER A 99 13.53 -17.38 7.14
N GLN A 100 13.25 -18.36 7.99
CA GLN A 100 12.14 -18.33 8.94
C GLN A 100 12.56 -17.74 10.30
N ASP A 101 13.69 -17.01 10.35
CA ASP A 101 14.14 -16.36 11.57
C ASP A 101 13.09 -15.32 12.04
N PRO A 102 12.82 -15.21 13.35
CA PRO A 102 11.84 -14.25 13.86
C PRO A 102 12.09 -12.81 13.41
N LYS A 103 13.34 -12.40 13.22
CA LYS A 103 13.67 -11.06 12.75
C LYS A 103 13.35 -10.88 11.26
N ALA A 104 13.64 -11.88 10.44
CA ALA A 104 13.28 -11.89 9.03
C ALA A 104 11.76 -11.86 8.86
N LEU A 105 11.02 -12.68 9.62
CA LEU A 105 9.55 -12.67 9.61
C LEU A 105 8.95 -11.35 10.09
N ARG A 106 9.60 -10.68 11.06
CA ARG A 106 9.23 -9.33 11.49
C ARG A 106 9.38 -8.33 10.35
N MET A 107 10.49 -8.39 9.59
CA MET A 107 10.70 -7.55 8.40
C MET A 107 9.61 -7.78 7.34
N VAL A 108 9.24 -9.03 7.06
CA VAL A 108 8.14 -9.35 6.13
C VAL A 108 6.81 -8.76 6.62
N SER A 109 6.51 -8.91 7.90
CA SER A 109 5.27 -8.43 8.50
C SER A 109 5.15 -6.90 8.41
N VAL A 110 6.22 -6.16 8.71
CA VAL A 110 6.21 -4.70 8.62
C VAL A 110 6.22 -4.21 7.16
N ALA A 111 6.90 -4.91 6.25
CA ALA A 111 6.85 -4.62 4.83
C ALA A 111 5.41 -4.74 4.30
N TRP A 112 4.70 -5.81 4.66
CA TRP A 112 3.28 -5.94 4.35
C TRP A 112 2.46 -4.81 4.98
N LEU A 113 2.66 -4.50 6.26
CA LEU A 113 1.90 -3.47 6.95
C LEU A 113 2.08 -2.10 6.28
N PHE A 114 3.28 -1.82 5.79
CA PHE A 114 3.57 -0.62 5.00
C PHE A 114 2.83 -0.63 3.66
N VAL A 115 2.79 -1.75 2.94
CA VAL A 115 1.97 -1.88 1.71
C VAL A 115 0.49 -1.62 2.04
N PHE A 116 -0.02 -2.25 3.10
CA PHE A 116 -1.41 -2.10 3.53
C PHE A 116 -1.74 -0.64 3.92
N SER A 117 -0.80 0.07 4.55
CA SER A 117 -0.98 1.50 4.89
C SER A 117 -1.21 2.36 3.65
N LYS A 118 -0.58 2.04 2.51
CA LYS A 118 -0.78 2.77 1.25
C LYS A 118 -2.20 2.63 0.70
N PHE A 119 -2.86 1.50 0.94
CA PHE A 119 -4.27 1.34 0.61
C PHE A 119 -5.18 2.16 1.54
N ILE A 120 -4.83 2.27 2.82
CA ILE A 120 -5.56 3.13 3.77
C ILE A 120 -5.47 4.60 3.33
N GLU A 121 -4.26 5.04 2.92
CA GLU A 121 -3.99 6.40 2.43
C GLU A 121 -4.78 6.78 1.17
N LEU A 122 -5.32 5.82 0.41
CA LEU A 122 -6.26 6.11 -0.69
C LEU A 122 -7.53 6.83 -0.19
N THR A 123 -7.85 6.70 1.10
CA THR A 123 -9.00 7.37 1.71
C THR A 123 -8.83 8.90 1.70
N ASP A 124 -7.61 9.43 1.62
CA ASP A 124 -7.33 10.87 1.61
C ASP A 124 -8.03 11.57 0.44
N THR A 125 -7.84 11.08 -0.77
CA THR A 125 -8.51 11.61 -1.97
C THR A 125 -10.00 11.36 -1.95
N VAL A 126 -10.46 10.23 -1.40
CA VAL A 126 -11.90 9.97 -1.23
C VAL A 126 -12.51 11.06 -0.36
N ILE A 127 -11.85 11.42 0.76
CA ILE A 127 -12.27 12.52 1.62
C ILE A 127 -12.26 13.86 0.86
N PHE A 128 -11.24 14.13 0.04
CA PHE A 128 -11.18 15.36 -0.77
C PHE A 128 -12.38 15.47 -1.72
N VAL A 129 -12.70 14.39 -2.43
CA VAL A 129 -13.85 14.34 -3.35
C VAL A 129 -15.17 14.52 -2.59
N LEU A 130 -15.36 13.84 -1.46
CA LEU A 130 -16.56 13.96 -0.62
C LEU A 130 -16.72 15.35 0.03
N ARG A 131 -15.62 16.09 0.20
CA ARG A 131 -15.63 17.48 0.69
C ARG A 131 -15.71 18.51 -0.45
N LYS A 132 -15.79 18.07 -1.70
CA LYS A 132 -15.71 18.90 -2.91
C LYS A 132 -14.46 19.78 -2.93
N LYS A 133 -13.34 19.23 -2.44
CA LYS A 133 -12.01 19.84 -2.41
C LYS A 133 -11.17 19.38 -3.59
N ASN A 134 -11.71 19.57 -4.79
CA ASN A 134 -11.11 19.09 -6.03
C ASN A 134 -9.76 19.77 -6.33
N GLU A 135 -9.52 20.96 -5.78
CA GLU A 135 -8.23 21.65 -5.84
C GLU A 135 -7.08 20.86 -5.20
N GLN A 136 -7.38 19.96 -4.26
CA GLN A 136 -6.39 19.11 -3.60
C GLN A 136 -6.10 17.83 -4.39
N VAL A 137 -6.99 17.45 -5.32
CA VAL A 137 -6.82 16.29 -6.20
C VAL A 137 -5.95 16.68 -7.39
N THR A 138 -4.66 16.88 -7.13
CA THR A 138 -3.67 17.19 -8.16
C THR A 138 -3.21 15.93 -8.86
N PHE A 139 -2.64 16.08 -10.08
CA PHE A 139 -2.00 14.97 -10.79
C PHE A 139 -0.94 14.29 -9.91
N LEU A 140 -0.08 15.06 -9.26
CA LEU A 140 0.97 14.54 -8.39
C LEU A 140 0.39 13.65 -7.29
N HIS A 141 -0.64 14.13 -6.60
CA HIS A 141 -1.25 13.40 -5.51
C HIS A 141 -1.93 12.11 -6.01
N LEU A 142 -2.72 12.18 -7.09
CA LEU A 142 -3.37 11.01 -7.65
C LEU A 142 -2.36 9.97 -8.18
N PHE A 143 -1.33 10.42 -8.90
CA PHE A 143 -0.27 9.56 -9.42
C PHE A 143 0.49 8.87 -8.27
N HIS A 144 0.92 9.64 -7.27
CA HIS A 144 1.61 9.13 -6.09
C HIS A 144 0.79 8.05 -5.36
N HIS A 145 -0.47 8.34 -5.03
CA HIS A 145 -1.34 7.39 -4.32
C HIS A 145 -1.74 6.18 -5.17
N SER A 146 -1.63 6.24 -6.50
CA SER A 146 -1.90 5.08 -7.36
C SER A 146 -0.67 4.21 -7.57
N VAL A 147 0.49 4.81 -7.83
CA VAL A 147 1.71 4.09 -8.20
C VAL A 147 2.40 3.48 -6.98
N LEU A 148 2.42 4.16 -5.83
CA LEU A 148 3.06 3.62 -4.63
C LEU A 148 2.51 2.27 -4.19
N PRO A 149 1.20 2.07 -3.92
CA PRO A 149 0.69 0.78 -3.51
C PRO A 149 0.95 -0.31 -4.57
N TRP A 150 0.92 0.06 -5.86
CA TRP A 150 1.24 -0.87 -6.95
C TRP A 150 2.70 -1.33 -6.94
N SER A 151 3.65 -0.40 -6.86
CA SER A 151 5.08 -0.73 -6.88
C SER A 151 5.52 -1.46 -5.61
N TRP A 152 5.04 -1.01 -4.46
CA TRP A 152 5.37 -1.62 -3.17
C TRP A 152 4.79 -3.02 -3.01
N TRP A 153 3.66 -3.33 -3.65
CA TRP A 153 3.13 -4.69 -3.69
C TRP A 153 4.13 -5.67 -4.32
N TRP A 154 4.73 -5.29 -5.46
CA TRP A 154 5.77 -6.10 -6.10
C TRP A 154 7.03 -6.22 -5.24
N GLY A 155 7.44 -5.12 -4.61
CA GLY A 155 8.57 -5.12 -3.66
C GLY A 155 8.35 -6.11 -2.52
N ALA A 156 7.23 -6.02 -1.82
CA ALA A 156 6.91 -6.91 -0.71
C ALA A 156 6.68 -8.36 -1.16
N LYS A 157 6.16 -8.59 -2.37
CA LYS A 157 5.89 -9.95 -2.87
C LYS A 157 7.14 -10.73 -3.24
N PHE A 158 8.22 -10.07 -3.69
CA PHE A 158 9.43 -10.73 -4.19
C PHE A 158 10.68 -10.49 -3.33
N GLY A 159 10.72 -9.40 -2.58
CA GLY A 159 11.86 -9.06 -1.73
C GLY A 159 11.43 -8.19 -0.55
N PRO A 160 10.67 -8.76 0.41
CA PRO A 160 10.25 -8.03 1.61
C PRO A 160 11.45 -7.81 2.55
N GLY A 161 12.26 -6.80 2.25
CA GLY A 161 13.50 -6.51 2.96
C GLY A 161 14.37 -5.51 2.21
N LYS A 162 15.62 -5.39 2.65
CA LYS A 162 16.59 -4.52 2.00
C LYS A 162 17.24 -5.24 0.81
N MET A 163 17.55 -4.47 -0.23
CA MET A 163 18.37 -4.89 -1.37
C MET A 163 19.75 -4.26 -1.25
#